data_AF-A0A3A8Z974-F1
#
_entry.id   AF-A0A3A8Z974-F1
#
_cell.length_a   1.000
_cell.length_b   1.000
_cell.length_c   1.000
_cell.angle_alpha   90.00
_cell.angle_beta   90.00
_cell.angle_gamma   90.00
#
_symmetry.space_group_name_H-M   'P 1'
#
loop_
_entity.id
_entity.type
_entity.pdbx_description
1 polymer ?
#
loop_
_entity_poly.entity_id
_entity_poly.type
_entity_poly.pdbx_seq_one_letter_code
_entity_poly.pdbx_strand_id
1 'polypeptide(L)'
;MADSRGVTFESVAYPGHFLSIANGNLTLQDGTDTQAVTFYTSLDEKDTSLRTVAATAKNNEVLQGEAMANENISLTLSYADGTTKKTTDFTTNALSFTDKKPGSYQLSVVYKDGDAQRETFVPITIVVKPSKVTKLTAKTAQKKNKTTVKLSWNKTNGQKYEISYGKAKKQHKKLGEIKISKKSISYSRSAKTWKKGKSYYFHIRAYSKVNGIKKYSNYKTIKVKI
;
A
#
# COMPACT_ATOMS: atom_id res chain seq x y z
N MET A 1 -40.86 -2.50 12.87
CA MET A 1 -40.99 -2.31 14.33
C MET A 1 -39.77 -2.96 14.95
N ALA A 2 -39.04 -2.23 15.78
CA ALA A 2 -37.87 -2.74 16.48
C ALA A 2 -38.25 -4.02 17.23
N ASP A 3 -37.43 -5.04 17.09
CA ASP A 3 -37.30 -6.08 18.13
C ASP A 3 -37.23 -5.35 19.48
N SER A 4 -38.11 -5.68 20.43
CA SER A 4 -38.46 -4.86 21.60
C SER A 4 -37.34 -4.67 22.63
N ARG A 5 -36.10 -4.92 22.23
CA ARG A 5 -34.88 -5.06 23.04
C ARG A 5 -33.82 -4.00 22.71
N GLY A 6 -34.11 -3.05 21.82
CA GLY A 6 -33.15 -2.02 21.41
C GLY A 6 -33.77 -0.67 21.08
N VAL A 7 -32.89 0.32 20.90
CA VAL A 7 -33.22 1.71 20.57
C VAL A 7 -32.50 2.13 19.30
N THR A 8 -33.16 2.96 18.49
CA THR A 8 -32.59 3.57 17.28
C THR A 8 -32.46 5.07 17.50
N PHE A 9 -31.37 5.67 17.05
CA PHE A 9 -31.16 7.13 17.15
C PHE A 9 -31.20 7.75 15.76
N GLU A 10 -32.35 8.27 15.34
CA GLU A 10 -32.48 8.95 14.05
C GLU A 10 -31.81 10.34 14.09
N SER A 11 -31.14 10.71 13.00
CA SER A 11 -30.54 12.02 12.82
C SER A 11 -31.60 13.06 12.51
N VAL A 12 -31.65 14.11 13.32
CA VAL A 12 -32.50 15.29 13.03
C VAL A 12 -31.99 16.06 11.80
N ALA A 13 -30.67 16.12 11.61
CA ALA A 13 -30.06 16.83 10.48
C ALA A 13 -30.24 16.07 9.15
N TYR A 14 -30.36 14.74 9.21
CA TYR A 14 -30.50 13.87 8.04
C TYR A 14 -31.62 12.85 8.28
N PRO A 15 -32.89 13.23 8.12
CA PRO A 15 -34.03 12.33 8.31
C PRO A 15 -33.88 11.03 7.50
N GLY A 16 -34.31 9.91 8.08
CA GLY A 16 -34.14 8.56 7.53
C GLY A 16 -32.76 7.94 7.76
N HIS A 17 -31.80 8.68 8.35
CA HIS A 17 -30.50 8.15 8.74
C HIS A 17 -30.41 7.96 10.25
N PHE A 18 -29.77 6.89 10.68
CA PHE A 18 -29.68 6.48 12.07
C PHE A 18 -28.23 6.30 12.49
N LEU A 19 -27.95 6.61 13.77
CA LEU A 19 -26.68 6.26 14.38
C LEU A 19 -26.52 4.73 14.35
N SER A 20 -25.32 4.27 14.04
CA SER A 20 -24.95 2.87 13.91
C SER A 20 -23.47 2.69 14.27
N ILE A 21 -23.03 1.45 14.42
CA ILE A 21 -21.62 1.10 14.56
C ILE A 21 -21.17 0.38 13.29
N ALA A 22 -20.35 1.04 12.46
CA ALA A 22 -19.69 0.43 11.31
C ALA A 22 -18.18 0.37 11.54
N ASN A 23 -17.61 -0.81 11.40
CA ASN A 23 -16.17 -1.03 11.56
C ASN A 23 -15.62 -0.48 12.90
N GLY A 24 -16.38 -0.64 13.99
CA GLY A 24 -16.03 -0.13 15.32
C GLY A 24 -16.14 1.38 15.51
N ASN A 25 -16.60 2.12 14.50
CA ASN A 25 -16.82 3.57 14.56
C ASN A 25 -18.31 3.90 14.56
N LEU A 26 -18.68 4.98 15.26
CA LEU A 26 -20.02 5.54 15.16
C LEU A 26 -20.22 6.20 13.80
N THR A 27 -21.28 5.82 13.10
CA THR A 27 -21.61 6.30 11.74
C THR A 27 -23.10 6.61 11.61
N LEU A 28 -23.48 7.41 10.63
CA LEU A 28 -24.86 7.52 10.18
C LEU A 28 -25.07 6.58 8.99
N GLN A 29 -26.09 5.74 9.05
CA GLN A 29 -26.51 4.82 7.98
C GLN A 29 -28.00 5.02 7.68
N ASP A 30 -28.44 4.74 6.46
CA ASP A 30 -29.87 4.71 6.18
C ASP A 30 -30.57 3.59 6.97
N GLY A 31 -31.86 3.77 7.24
CA GLY A 31 -32.64 2.84 8.07
C GLY A 31 -33.07 1.54 7.39
N THR A 32 -32.53 1.18 6.21
CA THR A 32 -32.96 -0.04 5.51
C THR A 32 -32.57 -1.31 6.26
N ASP A 33 -31.36 -1.32 6.86
CA ASP A 33 -30.86 -2.39 7.70
C ASP A 33 -31.21 -2.14 9.16
N THR A 34 -32.47 -2.43 9.51
CA THR A 34 -33.02 -2.19 10.86
C THR A 34 -32.20 -2.82 12.00
N GLN A 35 -31.48 -3.91 11.75
CA GLN A 35 -30.64 -4.56 12.76
C GLN A 35 -29.32 -3.81 12.97
N ALA A 36 -28.70 -3.30 11.90
CA ALA A 36 -27.44 -2.57 11.97
C ALA A 36 -27.57 -1.19 12.65
N VAL A 37 -28.76 -0.58 12.58
CA VAL A 37 -29.07 0.73 13.17
C VAL A 37 -29.70 0.66 14.56
N THR A 38 -29.89 -0.55 15.11
CA THR A 38 -30.45 -0.77 16.45
C THR A 38 -29.34 -0.98 17.48
N PHE A 39 -29.34 -0.16 18.53
CA PHE A 39 -28.53 -0.38 19.73
C PHE A 39 -29.32 -1.20 20.73
N TYR A 40 -28.88 -2.42 20.96
CA TYR A 40 -29.52 -3.32 21.92
C TYR A 40 -29.11 -2.93 23.36
N THR A 41 -30.10 -2.82 24.24
CA THR A 41 -29.91 -2.34 25.63
C THR A 41 -29.71 -3.46 26.63
N SER A 42 -29.77 -4.71 26.19
CA SER A 42 -29.51 -5.91 26.98
C SER A 42 -28.82 -6.97 26.13
N LEU A 43 -28.04 -7.84 26.79
CA LEU A 43 -27.54 -9.06 26.19
C LEU A 43 -28.59 -10.14 26.35
N ASP A 44 -28.82 -10.91 25.29
CA ASP A 44 -29.64 -12.12 25.35
C ASP A 44 -28.75 -13.31 25.01
N GLU A 45 -28.41 -14.11 26.02
CA GLU A 45 -27.52 -15.27 25.90
C GLU A 45 -28.05 -16.33 24.91
N LYS A 46 -29.33 -16.29 24.55
CA LYS A 46 -29.94 -17.21 23.56
C LYS A 46 -29.93 -16.63 22.15
N ASP A 47 -29.65 -15.34 21.98
CA ASP A 47 -29.62 -14.67 20.70
C ASP A 47 -28.19 -14.69 20.13
N THR A 48 -27.94 -15.59 19.19
CA THR A 48 -26.62 -15.72 18.55
C THR A 48 -26.54 -14.93 17.23
N SER A 49 -27.41 -13.94 17.02
CA SER A 49 -27.43 -13.19 15.76
C SER A 49 -26.22 -12.26 15.59
N LEU A 50 -25.71 -12.18 14.37
CA LEU A 50 -24.60 -11.29 14.01
C LEU A 50 -25.02 -9.82 14.07
N ARG A 51 -24.37 -9.05 14.95
CA ARG A 51 -24.61 -7.62 15.10
C ARG A 51 -23.69 -6.79 14.22
N THR A 52 -22.38 -6.97 14.36
CA THR A 52 -21.39 -6.14 13.63
C THR A 52 -20.22 -6.95 13.10
N VAL A 53 -19.61 -6.42 12.03
CA VAL A 53 -18.38 -6.92 11.43
C VAL A 53 -17.37 -5.79 11.36
N ALA A 54 -16.23 -5.98 12.01
CA ALA A 54 -15.08 -5.08 11.93
C ALA A 54 -13.94 -5.74 11.16
N ALA A 55 -13.37 -5.02 10.21
CA ALA A 55 -12.24 -5.48 9.41
C ALA A 55 -10.99 -4.68 9.72
N THR A 56 -9.88 -5.39 9.87
CA THR A 56 -8.56 -4.79 10.08
C THR A 56 -7.58 -5.31 9.04
N ALA A 57 -6.67 -4.46 8.59
CA ALA A 57 -5.61 -4.83 7.66
C ALA A 57 -4.25 -4.67 8.34
N LYS A 58 -3.47 -5.75 8.42
CA LYS A 58 -2.09 -5.73 8.94
C LYS A 58 -1.16 -4.96 8.00
N ASN A 59 -1.33 -5.18 6.70
CA ASN A 59 -0.64 -4.51 5.63
C ASN A 59 -1.69 -3.95 4.67
N ASN A 60 -1.62 -2.67 4.36
CA ASN A 60 -2.62 -2.00 3.53
C ASN A 60 -2.05 -1.36 2.26
N GLU A 61 -0.74 -1.43 2.03
CA GLU A 61 -0.14 -1.01 0.77
C GLU A 61 0.05 -2.20 -0.18
N VAL A 62 -0.28 -2.01 -1.46
CA VAL A 62 -0.03 -3.00 -2.53
C VAL A 62 0.64 -2.33 -3.73
N LEU A 63 1.41 -3.08 -4.51
CA LEU A 63 2.00 -2.56 -5.73
C LEU A 63 0.95 -2.50 -6.85
N GLN A 64 0.99 -1.46 -7.68
CA GLN A 64 0.10 -1.35 -8.84
C GLN A 64 0.18 -2.61 -9.72
N GLY A 65 -0.98 -3.15 -10.10
CA GLY A 65 -1.09 -4.43 -10.81
C GLY A 65 -1.16 -5.66 -9.90
N GLU A 66 -1.11 -5.50 -8.58
CA GLU A 66 -1.26 -6.58 -7.60
C GLU A 66 -2.54 -6.37 -6.77
N ALA A 67 -3.22 -7.46 -6.43
CA ALA A 67 -4.37 -7.45 -5.54
C ALA A 67 -3.92 -7.58 -4.07
N MET A 68 -4.73 -7.06 -3.15
CA MET A 68 -4.51 -7.30 -1.72
C MET A 68 -4.73 -8.77 -1.38
N ALA A 69 -3.75 -9.40 -0.74
CA ALA A 69 -3.89 -10.77 -0.28
C ALA A 69 -4.78 -10.84 0.97
N ASN A 70 -5.74 -11.77 0.98
CA ASN A 70 -6.71 -11.94 2.07
C ASN A 70 -6.03 -12.22 3.43
N GLU A 71 -4.86 -12.86 3.45
CA GLU A 71 -4.07 -13.09 4.67
C GLU A 71 -3.67 -11.80 5.42
N ASN A 72 -3.73 -10.64 4.77
CA ASN A 72 -3.49 -9.35 5.43
C ASN A 72 -4.72 -8.79 6.13
N ILE A 73 -5.90 -9.37 5.92
CA ILE A 73 -7.17 -8.91 6.45
C ILE A 73 -7.63 -9.89 7.53
N SER A 74 -8.19 -9.37 8.61
CA SER A 74 -8.82 -10.17 9.65
C SER A 74 -10.12 -9.52 10.08
N LEU A 75 -11.15 -10.34 10.28
CA LEU A 75 -12.44 -9.89 10.78
C LEU A 75 -12.58 -10.18 12.27
N THR A 76 -13.25 -9.27 12.97
CA THR A 76 -13.82 -9.48 14.29
C THR A 76 -15.33 -9.33 14.18
N LEU A 77 -16.03 -10.40 14.54
CA LEU A 77 -17.49 -10.52 14.53
C LEU A 77 -17.98 -10.31 15.96
N SER A 78 -19.06 -9.56 16.13
CA SER A 78 -19.73 -9.37 17.42
C SER A 78 -21.19 -9.79 17.31
N TYR A 79 -21.65 -10.57 18.28
CA TYR A 79 -22.97 -11.19 18.31
C TYR A 79 -23.84 -10.60 19.43
N ALA A 80 -25.14 -10.89 19.39
CA ALA A 80 -26.11 -10.34 20.35
C ALA A 80 -25.94 -10.87 21.78
N ASP A 81 -25.47 -12.11 21.92
CA ASP A 81 -25.10 -12.74 23.19
C ASP A 81 -23.84 -12.12 23.85
N GLY A 82 -23.21 -11.15 23.19
CA GLY A 82 -22.00 -10.47 23.66
C GLY A 82 -20.70 -11.19 23.32
N THR A 83 -20.76 -12.36 22.66
CA THR A 83 -19.58 -13.07 22.22
C THR A 83 -18.91 -12.38 21.03
N THR A 84 -17.61 -12.65 20.86
CA THR A 84 -16.85 -12.20 19.70
C THR A 84 -16.06 -13.34 19.07
N LYS A 85 -15.93 -13.31 17.74
CA LYS A 85 -15.19 -14.33 16.99
C LYS A 85 -14.26 -13.67 15.97
N LYS A 86 -13.05 -14.21 15.83
CA LYS A 86 -12.16 -13.85 14.72
C LYS A 86 -12.33 -14.84 13.58
N THR A 87 -12.32 -14.34 12.34
CA THR A 87 -12.40 -15.19 11.15
C THR A 87 -11.55 -14.63 10.00
N THR A 88 -11.18 -15.52 9.09
CA THR A 88 -10.58 -15.22 7.79
C THR A 88 -11.47 -15.64 6.62
N ASP A 89 -12.68 -16.12 6.92
CA ASP A 89 -13.68 -16.48 5.92
C ASP A 89 -14.48 -15.23 5.54
N PHE A 90 -14.16 -14.65 4.39
CA PHE A 90 -14.80 -13.46 3.84
C PHE A 90 -14.51 -13.36 2.34
N THR A 91 -15.23 -12.47 1.67
CA THR A 91 -14.96 -12.11 0.27
C THR A 91 -14.57 -10.64 0.17
N THR A 92 -13.81 -10.30 -0.88
CA THR A 92 -13.38 -8.91 -1.13
C THR A 92 -13.48 -8.56 -2.60
N ASN A 93 -13.52 -7.26 -2.90
CA ASN A 93 -13.38 -6.74 -4.26
C ASN A 93 -11.91 -6.44 -4.65
N ALA A 94 -10.93 -7.13 -4.05
CA ALA A 94 -9.50 -6.81 -4.19
C ALA A 94 -8.98 -6.82 -5.64
N LEU A 95 -9.53 -7.68 -6.49
CA LEU A 95 -9.17 -7.74 -7.91
C LEU A 95 -9.52 -6.46 -8.67
N SER A 96 -10.55 -5.71 -8.25
CA SER A 96 -10.91 -4.44 -8.90
C SER A 96 -9.85 -3.34 -8.74
N PHE A 97 -8.84 -3.58 -7.90
CA PHE A 97 -7.75 -2.64 -7.62
C PHE A 97 -6.50 -2.85 -8.47
N THR A 98 -6.36 -3.96 -9.21
CA THR A 98 -5.16 -4.26 -10.00
C THR A 98 -4.91 -3.21 -11.09
N ASP A 99 -5.98 -2.70 -11.70
CA ASP A 99 -5.92 -1.72 -12.79
C ASP A 99 -6.02 -0.26 -12.31
N LYS A 100 -6.13 -0.05 -11.00
CA LYS A 100 -6.24 1.30 -10.44
C LYS A 100 -4.92 2.04 -10.52
N LYS A 101 -5.03 3.37 -10.63
CA LYS A 101 -3.87 4.26 -10.51
C LYS A 101 -3.41 4.31 -9.05
N PRO A 102 -2.13 4.64 -8.81
CA PRO A 102 -1.63 4.86 -7.46
C PRO A 102 -2.47 5.88 -6.69
N GLY A 103 -2.80 5.59 -5.44
CA GLY A 103 -3.72 6.39 -4.63
C GLY A 103 -4.26 5.62 -3.42
N SER A 104 -5.05 6.29 -2.60
CA SER A 104 -5.72 5.72 -1.43
C SER A 104 -7.18 5.44 -1.75
N TYR A 105 -7.68 4.30 -1.29
CA TYR A 105 -9.02 3.80 -1.54
C TYR A 105 -9.57 3.01 -0.33
N GLN A 106 -10.81 2.56 -0.45
CA GLN A 106 -11.47 1.64 0.48
C GLN A 106 -11.73 0.31 -0.22
N LEU A 107 -11.24 -0.80 0.34
CA LEU A 107 -11.51 -2.16 -0.10
C LEU A 107 -12.77 -2.65 0.62
N SER A 108 -13.74 -3.15 -0.15
CA SER A 108 -14.94 -3.80 0.39
C SER A 108 -14.60 -5.20 0.88
N VAL A 109 -15.10 -5.53 2.07
CA VAL A 109 -14.99 -6.83 2.72
C VAL A 109 -16.38 -7.25 3.15
N VAL A 110 -16.83 -8.40 2.64
CA VAL A 110 -18.18 -8.92 2.88
C VAL A 110 -18.10 -10.24 3.63
N TYR A 111 -18.83 -10.31 4.75
CA TYR A 111 -19.02 -11.52 5.53
C TYR A 111 -20.46 -11.99 5.42
N LYS A 112 -20.64 -13.31 5.38
CA LYS A 112 -21.95 -13.98 5.33
C LYS A 112 -22.07 -14.95 6.50
N ASP A 113 -23.21 -14.92 7.17
CA ASP A 113 -23.55 -15.78 8.28
C ASP A 113 -25.00 -16.26 8.13
N GLY A 114 -25.17 -17.44 7.53
CA GLY A 114 -26.47 -17.88 7.02
C GLY A 114 -27.03 -16.88 6.00
N ASP A 115 -28.22 -16.37 6.25
CA ASP A 115 -28.88 -15.35 5.42
C ASP A 115 -28.40 -13.92 5.71
N ALA A 116 -27.72 -13.70 6.84
CA ALA A 116 -27.19 -12.37 7.19
C ALA A 116 -25.94 -12.07 6.36
N GLN A 117 -25.92 -10.90 5.72
CA GLN A 117 -24.75 -10.38 5.01
C GLN A 117 -24.40 -9.00 5.57
N ARG A 118 -23.11 -8.79 5.88
CA ARG A 118 -22.60 -7.49 6.32
C ARG A 118 -21.40 -7.11 5.47
N GLU A 119 -21.37 -5.85 5.06
CA GLU A 119 -20.24 -5.24 4.34
C GLU A 119 -19.50 -4.27 5.27
N THR A 120 -18.19 -4.26 5.17
CA THR A 120 -17.31 -3.32 5.85
C THR A 120 -16.14 -2.97 4.95
N PHE A 121 -15.32 -2.00 5.37
CA PHE A 121 -14.25 -1.47 4.55
C PHE A 121 -12.92 -1.45 5.28
N VAL A 122 -11.84 -1.75 4.55
CA VAL A 122 -10.47 -1.50 5.01
C VAL A 122 -9.79 -0.52 4.07
N PRO A 123 -8.99 0.44 4.61
CA PRO A 123 -8.22 1.33 3.77
C PRO A 123 -7.18 0.52 2.99
N ILE A 124 -6.98 0.86 1.72
CA ILE A 124 -5.93 0.31 0.87
C ILE A 124 -5.21 1.44 0.13
N THR A 125 -3.89 1.30 -0.02
CA THR A 125 -3.08 2.23 -0.82
C THR A 125 -2.40 1.49 -1.97
N ILE A 126 -2.71 1.92 -3.19
CA ILE A 126 -2.05 1.44 -4.40
C ILE A 126 -0.76 2.24 -4.60
N VAL A 127 0.38 1.56 -4.55
CA VAL A 127 1.71 2.14 -4.71
C VAL A 127 2.19 1.96 -6.14
N VAL A 128 2.76 3.01 -6.73
CA VAL A 128 3.29 2.97 -8.10
C VAL A 128 4.30 1.83 -8.31
N LYS A 129 4.10 1.02 -9.36
CA LYS A 129 5.03 -0.04 -9.77
C LYS A 129 6.28 0.55 -10.41
N PRO A 130 7.50 0.30 -9.87
CA PRO A 130 8.73 0.81 -10.46
C PRO A 130 8.99 0.22 -11.84
N SER A 131 9.39 1.07 -12.79
CA SER A 131 9.80 0.63 -14.13
C SER A 131 11.30 0.79 -14.36
N LYS A 132 11.85 -0.07 -15.22
CA LYS A 132 13.28 -0.12 -15.54
C LYS A 132 13.73 1.21 -16.17
N VAL A 133 14.87 1.71 -15.70
CA VAL A 133 15.46 2.96 -16.21
C VAL A 133 15.86 2.84 -17.68
N THR A 134 15.53 3.87 -18.48
CA THR A 134 15.85 3.95 -19.90
C THR A 134 16.77 5.15 -20.20
N LYS A 135 17.45 5.10 -21.37
CA LYS A 135 18.37 6.13 -21.86
C LYS A 135 19.45 6.58 -20.85
N LEU A 136 19.97 5.64 -20.05
CA LEU A 136 21.08 5.92 -19.14
C LEU A 136 22.35 6.28 -19.92
N THR A 137 22.91 7.44 -19.63
CA THR A 137 24.15 7.97 -20.19
C THR A 137 25.07 8.47 -19.08
N ALA A 138 26.36 8.60 -19.39
CA ALA A 138 27.36 9.07 -18.45
C ALA A 138 28.31 10.07 -19.10
N LYS A 139 28.71 11.10 -18.36
CA LYS A 139 29.81 12.00 -18.70
C LYS A 139 30.83 12.02 -17.57
N THR A 140 32.11 11.98 -17.92
CA THR A 140 33.22 11.97 -16.96
C THR A 140 33.98 13.29 -17.01
N ALA A 141 34.37 13.80 -15.85
CA ALA A 141 35.27 14.94 -15.73
C ALA A 141 36.39 14.60 -14.75
N GLN A 142 37.64 14.85 -15.16
CA GLN A 142 38.83 14.55 -14.39
C GLN A 142 39.53 15.83 -13.96
N LYS A 143 39.93 15.88 -12.69
CA LYS A 143 40.81 16.90 -12.11
C LYS A 143 41.94 16.19 -11.36
N LYS A 144 43.02 16.91 -11.03
CA LYS A 144 44.26 16.37 -10.43
C LYS A 144 44.03 15.27 -9.38
N ASN A 145 43.13 15.50 -8.42
CA ASN A 145 42.87 14.57 -7.31
C ASN A 145 41.44 13.98 -7.29
N LYS A 146 40.61 14.29 -8.28
CA LYS A 146 39.16 14.02 -8.24
C LYS A 146 38.63 13.60 -9.61
N THR A 147 37.85 12.54 -9.62
CA THR A 147 37.07 12.12 -10.79
C THR A 147 35.59 12.31 -10.48
N THR A 148 34.87 12.94 -11.39
CA THR A 148 33.41 13.10 -11.35
C THR A 148 32.76 12.31 -12.47
N VAL A 149 31.70 11.57 -12.15
CA VAL A 149 30.82 10.91 -13.12
C VAL A 149 29.42 11.50 -12.97
N LYS A 150 28.94 12.14 -14.03
CA LYS A 150 27.56 12.62 -14.16
C LYS A 150 26.75 11.57 -14.90
N LEU A 151 25.73 11.03 -14.25
CA LEU A 151 24.76 10.11 -14.83
C LEU A 151 23.50 10.87 -15.21
N SER A 152 22.92 10.55 -16.37
CA SER A 152 21.68 11.15 -16.88
C SER A 152 20.78 10.07 -17.48
N TRP A 153 19.46 10.17 -17.30
CA TRP A 153 18.48 9.17 -17.74
C TRP A 153 17.09 9.78 -17.95
N ASN A 154 16.19 8.99 -18.56
CA ASN A 154 14.78 9.35 -18.68
C ASN A 154 14.00 9.06 -17.39
N LYS A 155 13.04 9.92 -17.04
CA LYS A 155 12.12 9.67 -15.92
C LYS A 155 11.43 8.32 -16.08
N THR A 156 11.36 7.54 -15.01
CA THR A 156 10.60 6.28 -14.94
C THR A 156 9.62 6.27 -13.77
N ASN A 157 8.85 5.19 -13.65
CA ASN A 157 7.92 4.99 -12.53
C ASN A 157 8.67 4.49 -11.30
N GLY A 158 8.16 4.83 -10.12
CA GLY A 158 8.75 4.54 -8.81
C GLY A 158 8.69 5.77 -7.90
N GLN A 159 9.13 5.64 -6.65
CA GLN A 159 9.23 6.75 -5.70
C GLN A 159 10.65 7.37 -5.68
N LYS A 160 11.68 6.52 -5.81
CA LYS A 160 13.09 6.91 -5.74
C LYS A 160 13.95 6.05 -6.68
N TYR A 161 15.13 6.54 -7.00
CA TYR A 161 16.21 5.77 -7.61
C TYR A 161 17.22 5.35 -6.55
N GLU A 162 17.81 4.17 -6.73
CA GLU A 162 19.01 3.73 -6.05
C GLU A 162 20.15 3.64 -7.08
N ILE A 163 21.27 4.30 -6.77
CA ILE A 163 22.45 4.33 -7.63
C ILE A 163 23.58 3.58 -6.94
N SER A 164 24.28 2.74 -7.70
CA SER A 164 25.47 2.01 -7.26
C SER A 164 26.51 1.92 -8.39
N TYR A 165 27.70 1.46 -8.04
CA TYR A 165 28.76 1.19 -9.02
C TYR A 165 29.60 -0.02 -8.64
N GLY A 166 30.36 -0.57 -9.59
CA GLY A 166 31.26 -1.68 -9.37
C GLY A 166 32.47 -1.64 -10.31
N LYS A 167 33.53 -2.39 -9.97
CA LYS A 167 34.64 -2.65 -10.91
C LYS A 167 34.24 -3.72 -11.94
N ALA A 168 33.34 -4.62 -11.55
CA ALA A 168 32.71 -5.61 -12.42
C ALA A 168 31.19 -5.40 -12.49
N LYS A 169 30.55 -5.89 -13.56
CA LYS A 169 29.10 -5.71 -13.83
C LYS A 169 28.18 -6.25 -12.73
N LYS A 170 28.63 -7.26 -11.97
CA LYS A 170 27.87 -7.88 -10.87
C LYS A 170 28.09 -7.21 -9.51
N GLN A 171 29.02 -6.25 -9.41
CA GLN A 171 29.36 -5.60 -8.16
C GLN A 171 28.53 -4.33 -7.95
N HIS A 172 27.91 -4.20 -6.78
CA HIS A 172 27.01 -3.10 -6.47
C HIS A 172 27.41 -2.39 -5.17
N LYS A 173 28.29 -1.40 -5.26
CA LYS A 173 28.60 -0.48 -4.16
C LYS A 173 27.67 0.73 -4.21
N LYS A 174 26.79 0.86 -3.21
CA LYS A 174 25.81 1.96 -3.13
C LYS A 174 26.49 3.32 -3.13
N LEU A 175 25.96 4.23 -3.96
CA LEU A 175 26.36 5.64 -4.02
C LEU A 175 25.32 6.55 -3.36
N GLY A 176 24.04 6.20 -3.45
CA GLY A 176 22.97 6.94 -2.79
C GLY A 176 21.59 6.64 -3.36
N GLU A 177 20.61 7.36 -2.83
CA GLU A 177 19.22 7.34 -3.27
C GLU A 177 18.77 8.76 -3.60
N ILE A 178 17.96 8.93 -4.65
CA ILE A 178 17.42 10.24 -5.03
C ILE A 178 15.95 10.14 -5.44
N LYS A 179 15.19 11.24 -5.34
CA LYS A 179 13.77 11.29 -5.72
C LYS A 179 13.57 10.94 -7.20
N ILE A 180 12.45 10.26 -7.54
CA ILE A 180 12.14 9.83 -8.92
C ILE A 180 12.05 11.00 -9.93
N SER A 181 11.78 12.21 -9.44
CA SER A 181 11.71 13.43 -10.26
C SER A 181 13.06 13.87 -10.84
N LYS A 182 14.19 13.40 -10.29
CA LYS A 182 15.52 13.73 -10.79
C LYS A 182 15.84 12.90 -12.04
N LYS A 183 16.42 13.56 -13.05
CA LYS A 183 16.86 12.95 -14.32
C LYS A 183 18.38 12.83 -14.45
N SER A 184 19.12 13.35 -13.47
CA SER A 184 20.58 13.26 -13.45
C SER A 184 21.14 13.41 -12.03
N ILE A 185 22.33 12.87 -11.81
CA ILE A 185 23.11 13.08 -10.59
C ILE A 185 24.60 13.01 -10.91
N SER A 186 25.40 13.76 -10.17
CA SER A 186 26.86 13.70 -10.25
C SER A 186 27.43 13.11 -8.96
N TYR A 187 28.35 12.16 -9.11
CA TYR A 187 29.15 11.65 -8.01
C TYR A 187 30.61 11.98 -8.26
N SER A 188 31.31 12.37 -7.20
CA SER A 188 32.76 12.59 -7.27
C SER A 188 33.47 11.71 -6.26
N ARG A 189 34.59 11.11 -6.67
CA ARG A 189 35.49 10.32 -5.82
C ARG A 189 36.93 10.72 -6.07
N SER A 190 37.83 10.27 -5.20
CA SER A 190 39.27 10.43 -5.42
C SER A 190 39.67 9.78 -6.76
N ALA A 191 40.61 10.41 -7.47
CA ALA A 191 41.23 9.82 -8.66
C ALA A 191 41.95 8.48 -8.36
N LYS A 192 42.25 8.19 -7.09
CA LYS A 192 42.77 6.87 -6.65
C LYS A 192 41.69 5.78 -6.65
N THR A 193 40.44 6.13 -6.35
CA THR A 193 39.29 5.22 -6.37
C THR A 193 38.77 5.00 -7.79
N TRP A 194 38.66 6.08 -8.55
CA TRP A 194 38.22 6.10 -9.93
C TRP A 194 39.37 6.54 -10.81
N LYS A 195 40.25 5.56 -11.07
CA LYS A 195 41.50 5.72 -11.83
C LYS A 195 41.23 5.94 -13.32
N LYS A 196 41.99 6.87 -13.91
CA LYS A 196 42.04 7.12 -15.35
C LYS A 196 42.47 5.87 -16.12
N GLY A 197 41.92 5.68 -17.31
CA GLY A 197 42.05 4.50 -18.17
C GLY A 197 41.23 3.28 -17.73
N LYS A 198 40.61 3.28 -16.54
CA LYS A 198 39.90 2.10 -16.01
C LYS A 198 38.40 2.20 -16.25
N SER A 199 37.79 1.05 -16.52
CA SER A 199 36.35 0.93 -16.68
C SER A 199 35.66 0.60 -15.36
N TYR A 200 34.51 1.22 -15.14
CA TYR A 200 33.61 0.95 -14.02
C TYR A 200 32.19 0.76 -14.55
N TYR A 201 31.37 0.02 -13.82
CA TYR A 201 29.97 -0.19 -14.15
C TYR A 201 29.13 0.64 -13.18
N PHE A 202 28.25 1.49 -13.72
CA PHE A 202 27.29 2.25 -12.94
C PHE A 202 25.91 1.65 -13.13
N HIS A 203 25.20 1.46 -12.04
CA HIS A 203 23.89 0.82 -12.00
C HIS A 203 22.88 1.76 -11.38
N ILE A 204 21.72 1.83 -12.00
CA ILE A 204 20.56 2.56 -11.48
C ILE A 204 19.33 1.66 -11.57
N ARG A 205 18.50 1.70 -10.54
CA ARG A 205 17.17 1.09 -10.53
C ARG A 205 16.20 2.01 -9.79
N ALA A 206 14.96 2.07 -10.26
CA ALA A 206 13.87 2.70 -9.52
C ALA A 206 13.31 1.72 -8.48
N TYR A 207 12.75 2.26 -7.40
CA TYR A 207 12.02 1.48 -6.39
C TYR A 207 10.86 2.27 -5.80
N SER A 208 9.92 1.53 -5.21
CA SER A 208 8.85 2.04 -4.35
C SER A 208 8.88 1.25 -3.04
N LYS A 209 8.41 1.86 -1.95
CA LYS A 209 8.19 1.17 -0.68
C LYS A 209 6.74 0.72 -0.60
N VAL A 210 6.53 -0.54 -0.23
CA VAL A 210 5.24 -1.17 0.03
C VAL A 210 5.32 -1.82 1.40
N ASN A 211 4.54 -1.33 2.37
CA ASN A 211 4.57 -1.72 3.78
C ASN A 211 6.01 -1.69 4.34
N GLY A 212 6.74 -0.60 4.05
CA GLY A 212 8.14 -0.42 4.46
C GLY A 212 9.19 -1.17 3.62
N ILE A 213 8.79 -2.17 2.82
CA ILE A 213 9.70 -2.99 2.01
C ILE A 213 9.93 -2.36 0.64
N LYS A 214 11.19 -2.29 0.20
CA LYS A 214 11.52 -1.79 -1.14
C LYS A 214 11.23 -2.84 -2.20
N LYS A 215 10.32 -2.52 -3.12
CA LYS A 215 10.09 -3.25 -4.38
C LYS A 215 10.89 -2.55 -5.48
N TYR A 216 11.74 -3.30 -6.17
CA TYR A 216 12.71 -2.75 -7.12
C TYR A 216 12.36 -3.09 -8.56
N SER A 217 12.68 -2.18 -9.47
CA SER A 217 12.82 -2.48 -10.90
C SER A 217 14.15 -3.18 -11.19
N ASN A 218 14.26 -3.76 -12.39
CA ASN A 218 15.52 -4.26 -12.92
C ASN A 218 16.56 -3.14 -13.06
N TYR A 219 17.84 -3.47 -12.83
CA TYR A 219 18.93 -2.53 -13.06
C TYR A 219 19.04 -2.14 -14.53
N LYS A 220 19.33 -0.86 -14.77
CA LYS A 220 20.00 -0.38 -15.98
C LYS A 220 21.46 -0.14 -15.63
N THR A 221 22.35 -0.69 -16.45
CA THR A 221 23.79 -0.61 -16.24
C THR A 221 24.47 0.06 -17.43
N ILE A 222 25.46 0.91 -17.17
CA ILE A 222 26.36 1.48 -18.18
C ILE A 222 27.81 1.24 -17.78
N LYS A 223 28.64 0.82 -18.73
CA LYS A 223 30.09 0.76 -18.57
C LYS A 223 30.67 2.14 -18.89
N VAL A 224 31.44 2.69 -17.97
CA VAL A 224 32.05 4.02 -18.08
C VAL A 224 33.55 3.86 -17.99
N LYS A 225 34.26 4.21 -19.07
CA LYS A 225 35.72 4.37 -19.03
C LYS A 225 36.00 5.74 -18.43
N ILE A 226 36.69 5.73 -17.29
CA ILE A 226 37.20 6.91 -16.62
C ILE A 226 38.61 7.14 -17.14
#